data_AF-A0A6N7FK64-F1
#
_entry.id   AF-A0A6N7FK64-F1
#
_cell.length_a   1.000
_cell.length_b   1.000
_cell.length_c   1.000
_cell.angle_alpha   90.00
_cell.angle_beta   90.00
_cell.angle_gamma   90.00
#
_symmetry.space_group_name_H-M   'P 1'
#
loop_
_entity.id
_entity.type
_entity.pdbx_description
1 polymer ?
#
loop_
_entity_poly.entity_id
_entity_poly.type
_entity_poly.pdbx_seq_one_letter_code
_entity_poly.pdbx_strand_id
1 'polypeptide(L)'
;MTAVVVDLGYPPAWATLAVSHDGQATLAASTGGTATGASSHVGRLLEAAAATLHLVPPAEAFPLPPVGSVAFHVLTVDGGRTRTVAEAELRSLDHPLTLLFSAVQAVLADLRPS
;
A
#
# COMPACT_ATOMS: atom_id res chain seq x y z
N MET A 1 -2.56 -12.74 7.63
CA MET A 1 -2.48 -11.80 6.49
C MET A 1 -1.44 -12.33 5.53
N THR A 2 -1.71 -12.32 4.22
CA THR A 2 -0.85 -12.97 3.22
C THR A 2 -0.10 -11.96 2.36
N ALA A 3 -0.72 -10.82 2.05
CA ALA A 3 -0.11 -9.74 1.28
C ALA A 3 -0.79 -8.39 1.56
N VAL A 4 -0.08 -7.31 1.24
CA VAL A 4 -0.60 -5.95 1.20
C VAL A 4 -0.33 -5.40 -0.19
N VAL A 5 -1.37 -4.90 -0.84
CA VAL A 5 -1.30 -4.21 -2.13
C VAL A 5 -1.75 -2.76 -1.91
N VAL A 6 -1.03 -1.81 -2.46
CA VAL A 6 -1.29 -0.39 -2.30
C VAL A 6 -1.24 0.30 -3.65
N ASP A 7 -2.37 0.88 -4.03
CA ASP A 7 -2.47 1.68 -5.24
C ASP A 7 -2.35 3.16 -4.89
N LEU A 8 -1.55 3.88 -5.67
CA LEU A 8 -1.22 5.29 -5.51
C LEU A 8 -1.71 6.04 -6.75
N GLY A 9 -2.71 6.92 -6.57
CA GLY A 9 -3.25 7.71 -7.66
C GLY A 9 -2.41 8.96 -7.92
N TYR A 10 -1.49 8.91 -8.89
CA TYR A 10 -0.73 10.09 -9.32
C TYR A 10 -1.27 10.65 -10.65
N PRO A 11 -1.04 11.94 -10.96
CA PRO A 11 -1.27 12.45 -12.31
C PRO A 11 -0.01 12.21 -13.18
N PRO A 12 -0.11 11.68 -14.41
CA PRO A 12 -1.27 11.18 -15.15
C PRO A 12 -1.46 9.64 -15.04
N ALA A 13 -0.96 9.01 -13.98
CA ALA A 13 -0.73 7.56 -13.90
C ALA A 13 -0.88 7.02 -12.48
N TRP A 14 -1.16 5.73 -12.32
CA TRP A 14 -1.14 5.09 -11.01
C TRP A 14 0.11 4.23 -10.83
N ALA A 15 0.46 3.98 -9.57
CA ALA A 15 1.48 3.01 -9.21
C ALA A 15 0.92 2.02 -8.18
N THR A 16 1.23 0.74 -8.35
CA THR A 16 0.84 -0.34 -7.43
C THR A 16 2.09 -0.87 -6.76
N LEU A 17 2.10 -0.84 -5.43
CA LEU A 17 3.04 -1.56 -4.60
C LEU A 17 2.38 -2.85 -4.11
N ALA A 18 2.93 -4.00 -4.45
CA ALA A 18 2.56 -5.29 -3.89
C ALA A 18 3.66 -5.80 -2.96
N VAL A 19 3.28 -6.21 -1.76
CA VAL A 19 4.20 -6.75 -0.75
C VAL A 19 3.67 -8.07 -0.21
N SER A 20 4.54 -9.08 -0.21
CA SER A 20 4.23 -10.43 0.26
C SER A 20 4.94 -10.74 1.59
N HIS A 21 4.42 -11.74 2.30
CA HIS A 21 4.93 -12.16 3.61
C HIS A 21 6.37 -12.71 3.59
N ASP A 22 6.93 -13.00 2.42
CA ASP A 22 8.30 -13.49 2.22
C ASP A 22 9.34 -12.35 2.16
N GLY A 23 8.93 -11.10 2.40
CA GLY A 23 9.83 -9.95 2.41
C GLY A 23 10.08 -9.34 1.03
N GLN A 24 9.40 -9.81 -0.02
CA GLN A 24 9.49 -9.23 -1.35
C GLN A 24 8.50 -8.08 -1.53
N ALA A 25 8.93 -7.07 -2.28
CA ALA A 25 8.11 -5.95 -2.71
C ALA A 25 8.27 -5.73 -4.22
N THR A 26 7.17 -5.43 -4.90
CA THR A 26 7.13 -5.08 -6.31
C THR A 26 6.34 -3.80 -6.51
N LEU A 27 6.95 -2.82 -7.16
CA LEU A 27 6.33 -1.57 -7.59
C LEU A 27 6.12 -1.61 -9.10
N ALA A 28 4.89 -1.42 -9.56
CA ALA A 28 4.54 -1.33 -10.98
C ALA A 28 3.87 0.01 -11.27
N ALA A 29 4.23 0.67 -12.37
CA ALA A 29 3.61 1.92 -12.81
C ALA A 29 2.74 1.71 -14.05
N SER A 30 1.61 2.42 -14.14
CA SER A 30 0.70 2.32 -15.27
C SER A 30 1.28 2.88 -16.58
N THR A 31 2.36 3.66 -16.50
CA THR A 31 3.14 4.14 -17.66
C THR A 31 4.13 3.10 -18.19
N GLY A 32 4.15 1.90 -17.60
CA GLY A 32 5.22 0.93 -17.76
C GLY A 32 6.34 1.17 -16.74
N GLY A 33 7.12 0.11 -16.50
CA GLY A 33 8.17 0.08 -15.50
C GLY A 33 7.78 -0.73 -14.27
N THR A 34 8.71 -1.58 -13.83
CA THR A 34 8.57 -2.42 -12.64
C THR A 34 9.88 -2.42 -11.87
N ALA A 35 9.81 -2.29 -10.55
CA ALA A 35 10.93 -2.49 -9.66
C ALA A 35 10.57 -3.57 -8.64
N THR A 36 11.37 -4.62 -8.55
CA THR A 36 11.17 -5.72 -7.60
C THR A 36 12.44 -5.90 -6.78
N GLY A 37 12.29 -6.08 -5.47
CA GLY A 37 13.41 -6.32 -4.59
C GLY A 37 12.96 -6.69 -3.18
N ALA A 38 13.92 -7.17 -2.39
CA ALA A 38 13.75 -7.29 -0.96
C ALA A 38 13.76 -5.90 -0.33
N SER A 39 12.89 -5.67 0.65
CA SER A 39 12.91 -4.45 1.47
C SER A 39 12.92 -4.83 2.95
N SER A 40 13.80 -4.19 3.72
CA SER A 40 13.89 -4.38 5.17
C SER A 40 12.65 -3.84 5.90
N HIS A 41 11.85 -3.02 5.23
CA HIS A 41 10.64 -2.40 5.76
C HIS A 41 9.36 -3.24 5.53
N VAL A 42 9.43 -4.35 4.79
CA VAL A 42 8.26 -5.21 4.56
C VAL A 42 7.65 -5.72 5.86
N GLY A 43 8.46 -6.20 6.81
CA GLY A 43 7.96 -6.68 8.10
C GLY A 43 7.15 -5.62 8.83
N ARG A 44 7.66 -4.39 8.91
CA ARG A 44 6.97 -3.25 9.53
C ARG A 44 5.68 -2.88 8.81
N LEU A 45 5.68 -2.93 7.46
CA LEU A 45 4.45 -2.70 6.69
C LEU A 45 3.39 -3.73 7.02
N LEU A 46 3.78 -5.00 7.13
CA LEU A 46 2.84 -6.07 7.44
C LEU A 46 2.29 -5.94 8.87
N GLU A 47 3.14 -5.59 9.84
CA GLU A 47 2.72 -5.31 11.22
C GLU A 47 1.75 -4.12 11.29
N ALA A 48 2.04 -3.03 10.58
CA ALA A 48 1.17 -1.86 10.53
C ALA A 48 -0.19 -2.20 9.91
N ALA A 49 -0.20 -2.97 8.81
CA ALA A 49 -1.44 -3.41 8.17
C ALA A 49 -2.29 -4.29 9.10
N ALA A 50 -1.65 -5.20 9.85
CA ALA A 50 -2.34 -6.01 10.86
C ALA A 50 -2.92 -5.15 12.00
N ALA A 51 -2.16 -4.19 12.53
CA ALA A 51 -2.61 -3.29 13.59
C ALA A 51 -3.80 -2.41 13.15
N THR A 52 -3.80 -1.96 11.90
CA THR A 52 -4.87 -1.11 11.34
C THR A 52 -5.99 -1.89 10.66
N LEU A 53 -5.97 -3.24 10.70
CA LEU A 53 -6.88 -4.06 9.89
C LEU A 53 -8.35 -3.71 10.14
N HIS A 54 -8.72 -3.47 11.40
CA HIS A 54 -10.07 -3.08 11.82
C HIS A 54 -10.59 -1.77 11.17
N LEU A 55 -9.70 -0.93 10.63
CA LEU A 55 -10.05 0.30 9.92
C LEU A 55 -10.24 0.09 8.41
N VAL A 56 -9.90 -1.09 7.90
CA VAL A 56 -10.00 -1.48 6.48
C VAL A 56 -11.13 -2.51 6.34
N PRO A 57 -12.32 -2.11 5.87
CA PRO A 57 -13.47 -3.00 5.80
C PRO A 57 -13.30 -4.12 4.75
N PRO A 58 -14.03 -5.25 4.89
CA PRO A 58 -14.13 -6.27 3.85
C PRO A 58 -14.59 -5.68 2.52
N ALA A 59 -14.08 -6.22 1.41
CA ALA A 59 -14.37 -5.73 0.08
C ALA A 59 -14.45 -6.85 -0.95
N GLU A 60 -15.40 -6.73 -1.87
CA GLU A 60 -15.58 -7.64 -3.02
C GLU A 60 -14.97 -7.06 -4.31
N ALA A 61 -14.62 -5.77 -4.29
CA ALA A 61 -14.02 -5.06 -5.42
C ALA A 61 -12.81 -4.23 -4.95
N PHE A 62 -11.84 -4.07 -5.85
CA PHE A 62 -10.58 -3.37 -5.61
C PHE A 62 -10.36 -2.32 -6.71
N PRO A 63 -11.16 -1.23 -6.73
CA PRO A 63 -11.01 -0.19 -7.73
C PRO A 63 -9.73 0.61 -7.49
N LEU A 64 -9.13 1.10 -8.58
CA LEU A 64 -8.04 2.05 -8.50
C LEU A 64 -8.48 3.35 -7.80
N PRO A 65 -7.62 3.98 -7.00
CA PRO A 65 -7.94 5.22 -6.32
C PRO A 65 -8.01 6.40 -7.32
N PRO A 66 -8.82 7.42 -7.02
CA PRO A 66 -8.72 8.71 -7.70
C PRO A 66 -7.33 9.33 -7.57
N VAL A 67 -6.99 10.26 -8.47
CA VAL A 67 -5.76 11.07 -8.35
C VAL A 67 -5.73 11.78 -7.00
N GLY A 68 -4.57 11.74 -6.33
CA GLY A 68 -4.36 12.30 -5.00
C GLY A 68 -4.85 11.40 -3.85
N SER A 69 -5.27 10.16 -4.14
CA SER A 69 -5.70 9.19 -3.13
C SER A 69 -4.83 7.94 -3.13
N VAL A 70 -4.87 7.23 -2.00
CA VAL A 70 -4.20 5.94 -1.78
C VAL A 70 -5.26 4.90 -1.46
N ALA A 71 -5.27 3.78 -2.18
CA ALA A 71 -6.09 2.63 -1.84
C ALA A 71 -5.22 1.54 -1.19
N PHE A 72 -5.56 1.17 0.03
CA PHE A 72 -4.96 0.02 0.71
C PHE A 72 -5.82 -1.21 0.44
N HIS A 73 -5.20 -2.29 -0.02
CA HIS A 73 -5.83 -3.59 -0.22
C HIS A 73 -5.08 -4.62 0.63
N VAL A 74 -5.74 -5.13 1.67
CA VAL A 74 -5.16 -6.11 2.58
C VAL A 74 -5.74 -7.48 2.27
N LEU A 75 -4.88 -8.42 1.89
CA LEU A 75 -5.28 -9.79 1.59
C LEU A 75 -5.14 -10.64 2.86
N THR A 76 -6.28 -11.17 3.32
CA THR A 76 -6.36 -12.02 4.49
C THR A 76 -6.87 -13.41 4.11
N VAL A 77 -6.78 -14.36 5.03
CA VAL A 77 -7.29 -15.73 4.81
C VAL A 77 -8.82 -15.75 4.66
N ASP A 78 -9.51 -14.78 5.24
CA ASP A 78 -10.98 -14.65 5.21
C ASP A 78 -11.47 -13.77 4.05
N GLY A 79 -10.58 -13.36 3.15
CA GLY A 79 -10.89 -12.51 1.99
C GLY A 79 -10.11 -11.20 1.95
N GLY A 80 -10.41 -10.37 0.94
CA GLY A 80 -9.79 -9.07 0.75
C GLY A 80 -10.51 -7.96 1.51
N ARG A 81 -9.73 -6.95 1.90
CA ARG A 81 -10.22 -5.74 2.57
C ARG A 81 -9.69 -4.53 1.85
N THR A 82 -10.48 -3.46 1.72
CA THR A 82 -10.00 -2.22 1.09
C THR A 82 -10.45 -0.95 1.77
N ARG A 83 -9.60 0.08 1.72
CA ARG A 83 -9.95 1.45 2.08
C ARG A 83 -9.17 2.43 1.22
N THR A 84 -9.88 3.39 0.64
CA THR A 84 -9.28 4.54 -0.06
C THR A 84 -9.30 5.76 0.85
N VAL A 85 -8.19 6.50 0.90
CA VAL A 85 -8.04 7.73 1.68
C VAL A 85 -7.30 8.76 0.84
N ALA A 86 -7.65 10.04 0.98
CA ALA A 86 -6.88 11.11 0.37
C ALA A 86 -5.44 11.12 0.91
N GLU A 87 -4.45 11.23 0.03
CA GLU A 87 -3.04 11.23 0.44
C GLU A 87 -2.72 12.42 1.36
N ALA A 88 -3.37 13.56 1.13
CA ALA A 88 -3.22 14.75 1.99
C ALA A 88 -3.64 14.48 3.45
N GLU A 89 -4.70 13.69 3.67
CA GLU A 89 -5.12 13.31 5.03
C GLU A 89 -4.11 12.38 5.69
N LEU A 90 -3.53 11.44 4.94
CA LEU A 90 -2.48 10.56 5.45
C LEU A 90 -1.17 11.31 5.77
N ARG A 91 -0.88 12.38 5.02
CA ARG A 91 0.28 13.25 5.27
C ARG A 91 0.09 14.22 6.44
N SER A 92 -1.15 14.47 6.87
CA SER A 92 -1.45 15.36 8.01
C SER A 92 -0.98 14.79 9.36
N LEU A 93 -0.65 13.50 9.42
CA LEU A 93 -0.27 12.74 10.61
C LEU A 93 -1.41 12.49 11.62
N ASP A 94 -2.59 13.05 11.40
CA ASP A 94 -3.75 12.88 12.30
C ASP A 94 -4.65 11.70 11.91
N HIS A 95 -4.51 11.17 10.68
CA HIS A 95 -5.34 10.07 10.23
C HIS A 95 -4.85 8.72 10.83
N PRO A 96 -5.75 7.84 11.33
CA PRO A 96 -5.35 6.56 11.93
C PRO A 96 -4.55 5.61 11.00
N LEU A 97 -4.68 5.77 9.67
CA LEU A 97 -3.89 5.02 8.67
C LEU A 97 -2.54 5.67 8.32
N THR A 98 -2.15 6.76 8.99
CA THR A 98 -0.85 7.41 8.77
C THR A 98 0.31 6.43 8.97
N LEU A 99 0.25 5.58 9.99
CA LEU A 99 1.33 4.60 10.25
C LEU A 99 1.46 3.56 9.12
N LEU A 100 0.32 3.08 8.59
CA LEU A 100 0.31 2.19 7.44
C LEU A 100 0.90 2.89 6.21
N PHE A 101 0.49 4.14 5.95
CA PHE A 101 1.02 4.93 4.85
C PHE A 101 2.52 5.21 4.98
N SER A 102 3.01 5.54 6.18
CA SER A 102 4.44 5.75 6.43
C SER A 102 5.25 4.49 6.16
N ALA A 103 4.74 3.30 6.50
CA ALA A 103 5.42 2.04 6.22
C ALA A 103 5.46 1.76 4.71
N VAL A 104 4.40 2.11 3.97
CA VAL A 104 4.39 2.05 2.49
C VAL A 104 5.50 2.94 1.91
N GLN A 105 5.61 4.19 2.38
CA GLN A 105 6.63 5.12 1.89
C GLN A 105 8.06 4.61 2.14
N ALA A 106 8.31 3.93 3.26
CA ALA A 106 9.60 3.32 3.55
C ALA A 106 9.96 2.21 2.56
N VAL A 107 9.01 1.32 2.23
CA VAL A 107 9.22 0.28 1.20
C VAL A 107 9.43 0.91 -0.18
N LEU A 108 8.66 1.95 -0.54
CA LEU A 108 8.85 2.67 -1.80
C LEU A 108 10.24 3.30 -1.89
N ALA A 109 10.78 3.81 -0.78
CA ALA A 109 12.11 4.40 -0.74
C ALA A 109 13.21 3.36 -1.02
N ASP A 110 13.06 2.13 -0.50
CA ASP A 110 14.00 1.03 -0.75
C ASP A 110 14.00 0.57 -2.22
N LEU A 111 12.86 0.69 -2.92
CA LEU A 111 12.70 0.26 -4.31
C LEU A 111 13.12 1.32 -5.34
N ARG A 112 13.38 2.56 -4.93
CA ARG A 112 13.86 3.60 -5.84
C ARG A 112 15.33 3.35 -6.18
N PRO A 113 15.72 3.33 -7.47
CA PRO A 113 17.12 3.31 -7.83
C PRO A 113 17.79 4.60 -7.32
N SER A 114 18.92 4.44 -6.63
CA SER A 114 19.80 5.50 -6.13
C SER A 114 20.42 6.32 -7.25
#